data_AF-A0A2H6HHD5-F1
#
_entry.id   AF-A0A2H6HHD5-F1
#
_cell.length_a   1.000
_cell.length_b   1.000
_cell.length_c   1.000
_cell.angle_alpha   90.00
_cell.angle_beta   90.00
_cell.angle_gamma   90.00
#
_symmetry.space_group_name_H-M   'P 1'
#
loop_
_entity.id
_entity.type
_entity.pdbx_description
1 polymer ?
#
loop_
_entity_poly.entity_id
_entity_poly.type
_entity_poly.pdbx_seq_one_letter_code
_entity_poly.pdbx_strand_id
1 'polypeptide(L)'
;MTTSAELIEHGHGPSKQRRINQLGLWLFFASETFLFGAFISSRFATTQTETPADLNQALALGLTIVLLLSSISAYMAETANAHDDRRGFKIYTIATILLGTLFLGGVALEWTEALEYFPPGTIYGTAFFSLVGLHAFHVLTGLIALLVILFLGKEGRFGSKDSWPVEGVIKYWHFVDLAWVIIYPTLYLF
;
A
#
# COMPACT_ATOMS: atom_id res chain seq x y z
N MET A 1 53.16 -14.47 7.41
CA MET A 1 52.35 -13.49 8.20
C MET A 1 51.49 -12.66 7.25
N THR A 2 50.63 -13.31 6.46
CA THR A 2 49.75 -12.65 5.46
C THR A 2 48.55 -13.56 5.25
N THR A 3 47.68 -13.71 6.26
CA THR A 3 46.51 -14.62 6.17
C THR A 3 45.31 -14.12 6.96
N SER A 4 45.14 -12.80 7.08
CA SER A 4 43.98 -12.25 7.81
C SER A 4 43.43 -10.94 7.22
N ALA A 5 44.09 -10.33 6.24
CA ALA A 5 43.64 -9.07 5.64
C ALA A 5 42.85 -9.25 4.32
N GLU A 6 42.98 -10.37 3.62
CA GLU A 6 42.24 -10.64 2.36
C GLU A 6 40.84 -11.20 2.56
N LEU A 7 40.45 -11.59 3.78
CA LEU A 7 39.10 -12.12 4.07
C LEU A 7 38.06 -11.03 4.40
N ILE A 8 38.44 -9.75 4.35
CA ILE A 8 37.51 -8.61 4.52
C ILE A 8 37.18 -7.95 3.16
N GLU A 9 37.54 -8.57 2.04
CA GLU A 9 36.87 -8.33 0.75
C GLU A 9 35.74 -9.34 0.52
N HIS A 10 34.90 -9.54 1.54
CA HIS A 10 33.65 -10.27 1.34
C HIS A 10 32.69 -9.40 0.51
N GLY A 11 32.83 -9.53 -0.81
CA GLY A 11 31.87 -9.09 -1.80
C GLY A 11 30.46 -9.40 -1.32
N HIS A 12 29.64 -8.37 -1.19
CA HIS A 12 28.24 -8.50 -0.85
C HIS A 12 27.55 -9.16 -2.04
N GLY A 13 27.54 -10.49 -2.06
CA GLY A 13 26.92 -11.26 -3.14
C GLY A 13 25.47 -10.80 -3.36
N PRO A 14 24.97 -10.76 -4.62
CA PRO A 14 23.62 -10.29 -4.95
C PRO A 14 22.51 -10.93 -4.10
N SER A 15 22.70 -12.19 -3.68
CA SER A 15 21.77 -12.93 -2.82
C SER A 15 21.70 -12.42 -1.38
N LYS A 16 22.81 -11.94 -0.81
CA LYS A 16 22.85 -11.40 0.56
C LYS A 16 22.15 -10.03 0.62
N GLN A 17 22.39 -9.18 -0.37
CA GLN A 17 21.75 -7.86 -0.46
C GLN A 17 20.22 -7.98 -0.59
N ARG A 18 19.73 -8.88 -1.45
CA ARG A 18 18.29 -9.14 -1.60
C ARG A 18 17.65 -9.55 -0.27
N ARG A 19 18.29 -10.45 0.48
CA ARG A 19 17.78 -10.91 1.78
C ARG A 19 17.72 -9.78 2.81
N ILE A 20 18.72 -8.90 2.84
CA ILE A 20 18.73 -7.73 3.73
C ILE A 20 17.58 -6.78 3.35
N ASN A 21 17.39 -6.50 2.06
CA ASN A 21 16.30 -5.64 1.61
C ASN A 21 14.91 -6.24 1.94
N GLN A 22 14.76 -7.56 1.79
CA GLN A 22 13.54 -8.28 2.19
C GLN A 22 13.29 -8.15 3.69
N LEU A 23 14.31 -8.35 4.52
CA LEU A 23 14.19 -8.19 5.97
C LEU A 23 13.81 -6.75 6.35
N GLY A 24 14.41 -5.76 5.70
CA GLY A 24 14.05 -4.35 5.89
C GLY A 24 12.57 -4.08 5.57
N LEU A 25 12.08 -4.61 4.44
CA LEU A 25 10.68 -4.48 4.05
C LEU A 25 9.72 -5.14 5.05
N TRP A 26 10.07 -6.35 5.53
CA TRP A 26 9.25 -7.06 6.53
C TRP A 26 9.20 -6.33 7.87
N LEU A 27 10.33 -5.80 8.33
CA LEU A 27 10.38 -5.02 9.57
C LEU A 27 9.57 -3.72 9.45
N PHE A 28 9.62 -3.08 8.28
CA PHE A 28 8.79 -1.92 7.99
C PHE A 28 7.30 -2.27 7.99
N PHE A 29 6.87 -3.38 7.37
CA PHE A 29 5.47 -3.82 7.44
C PHE A 29 5.02 -4.14 8.87
N ALA A 30 5.92 -4.72 9.68
CA ALA A 30 5.63 -4.97 11.08
C ALA A 30 5.38 -3.66 11.84
N SER A 31 6.21 -2.62 11.63
CA SER A 31 5.98 -1.32 12.27
C SER A 31 4.68 -0.66 11.82
N GLU A 32 4.36 -0.71 10.52
CA GLU A 32 3.09 -0.17 10.01
C GLU A 32 1.88 -0.91 10.56
N THR A 33 1.98 -2.23 10.75
CA THR A 33 0.91 -3.02 11.36
C THR A 33 0.64 -2.58 12.81
N PHE A 34 1.68 -2.28 13.59
CA PHE A 34 1.51 -1.74 14.94
C PHE A 34 0.90 -0.33 14.92
N LEU A 35 1.30 0.50 13.94
CA LEU A 35 0.73 1.84 13.77
C LEU A 35 -0.77 1.76 13.48
N PHE A 36 -1.19 1.05 12.43
CA PHE A 36 -2.61 0.87 12.12
C PHE A 36 -3.37 0.20 13.26
N GLY A 37 -2.76 -0.82 13.89
CA GLY A 37 -3.35 -1.52 15.03
C GLY A 37 -3.65 -0.60 16.22
N ALA A 38 -2.78 0.39 16.50
CA ALA A 38 -3.01 1.36 17.56
C ALA A 38 -4.22 2.27 17.27
N PHE A 39 -4.35 2.76 16.04
CA PHE A 39 -5.50 3.59 15.65
C PHE A 39 -6.81 2.79 15.62
N ILE A 40 -6.78 1.55 15.12
CA ILE A 40 -7.92 0.62 15.15
C ILE A 40 -8.33 0.34 16.60
N SER A 41 -7.37 0.05 17.47
CA SER A 41 -7.62 -0.17 18.90
C SER A 41 -8.26 1.07 19.54
N SER A 42 -7.78 2.28 19.21
CA SER A 42 -8.37 3.53 19.68
C SER A 42 -9.83 3.70 19.25
N ARG A 43 -10.19 3.32 18.01
CA ARG A 43 -11.59 3.36 17.52
C ARG A 43 -12.51 2.49 18.38
N PHE A 44 -12.09 1.27 18.68
CA PHE A 44 -12.89 0.33 19.47
C PHE A 44 -12.93 0.70 20.96
N ALA A 45 -11.85 1.26 21.51
CA ALA A 45 -11.82 1.70 22.89
C ALA A 45 -12.74 2.90 23.17
N THR A 46 -12.98 3.76 22.17
CA THR A 46 -13.75 5.00 22.32
C THR A 46 -15.21 4.84 21.90
N THR A 47 -15.45 4.31 20.70
CA THR A 47 -16.78 4.22 20.09
C THR A 47 -17.33 2.80 20.05
N GLN A 48 -16.64 1.83 20.66
CA GLN A 48 -17.05 0.42 20.72
C GLN A 48 -17.43 -0.10 19.33
N THR A 49 -18.66 -0.60 19.17
CA THR A 49 -19.18 -1.06 17.88
C THR A 49 -20.24 -0.13 17.27
N GLU A 50 -20.30 1.12 17.73
CA GLU A 50 -21.27 2.08 17.23
C GLU A 50 -20.74 2.73 15.95
N THR A 51 -21.59 2.79 14.92
CA THR A 51 -21.31 3.42 13.63
C THR A 51 -22.41 4.42 13.29
N PRO A 52 -22.09 5.59 12.69
CA PRO A 52 -23.10 6.51 12.21
C PRO A 52 -24.01 5.88 11.14
N ALA A 53 -25.31 6.16 11.19
CA ALA A 53 -26.27 5.64 10.22
C ALA A 53 -26.08 6.23 8.81
N ASP A 54 -25.48 7.41 8.72
CA ASP A 54 -25.29 8.19 7.50
C ASP A 54 -24.05 7.76 6.68
N LEU A 55 -23.41 6.64 7.03
CA LEU A 55 -22.27 6.11 6.27
C LEU A 55 -22.70 5.61 4.89
N ASN A 56 -22.01 6.09 3.86
CA ASN A 56 -22.22 5.65 2.49
C ASN A 56 -21.57 4.29 2.21
N GLN A 57 -22.22 3.21 2.68
CA GLN A 57 -21.71 1.85 2.52
C GLN A 57 -21.52 1.45 1.05
N ALA A 58 -22.38 1.95 0.15
CA ALA A 58 -22.29 1.64 -1.28
C ALA A 58 -21.01 2.23 -1.90
N LEU A 59 -20.67 3.49 -1.56
CA LEU A 59 -19.42 4.11 -2.00
C LEU A 59 -18.22 3.35 -1.44
N ALA A 60 -18.19 3.08 -0.14
CA ALA A 60 -17.08 2.39 0.50
C ALA A 60 -16.86 0.95 -0.01
N LEU A 61 -17.94 0.21 -0.32
CA LEU A 61 -17.85 -1.08 -1.00
C LEU A 61 -17.30 -0.94 -2.42
N GLY A 62 -17.78 0.05 -3.18
CA GLY A 62 -17.28 0.34 -4.52
C GLY A 62 -15.78 0.62 -4.51
N LEU A 63 -15.31 1.43 -3.56
CA LEU A 63 -13.89 1.73 -3.37
C LEU A 63 -13.08 0.48 -3.01
N THR A 64 -13.61 -0.36 -2.12
CA THR A 64 -12.97 -1.64 -1.78
C THR A 64 -12.83 -2.54 -3.00
N ILE A 65 -13.85 -2.64 -3.85
CA ILE A 65 -13.79 -3.43 -5.10
C ILE A 65 -12.73 -2.87 -6.06
N VAL A 66 -12.72 -1.54 -6.26
CA VAL A 66 -11.72 -0.87 -7.11
C VAL A 66 -10.31 -1.17 -6.64
N LEU A 67 -10.10 -1.14 -5.32
CA LEU A 67 -8.80 -1.35 -4.71
C LEU A 67 -8.35 -2.82 -4.82
N LEU A 68 -9.26 -3.79 -4.61
CA LEU A 68 -8.99 -5.21 -4.86
C LEU A 68 -8.65 -5.51 -6.33
N LEU A 69 -9.36 -4.88 -7.27
CA LEU A 69 -9.03 -4.96 -8.71
C LEU A 69 -7.65 -4.37 -9.00
N SER A 70 -7.28 -3.27 -8.32
CA SER A 70 -5.95 -2.69 -8.42
C SER A 70 -4.87 -3.68 -7.97
N SER A 71 -5.13 -4.45 -6.91
CA SER A 71 -4.23 -5.50 -6.42
C SER A 71 -3.95 -6.56 -7.48
N ILE A 72 -5.00 -7.04 -8.15
CA ILE A 72 -4.85 -8.04 -9.23
C ILE A 72 -3.99 -7.47 -10.36
N SER A 73 -4.23 -6.21 -10.75
CA SER A 73 -3.42 -5.56 -11.78
C SER A 73 -1.96 -5.40 -11.36
N ALA A 74 -1.68 -5.10 -10.09
CA ALA A 74 -0.32 -4.99 -9.56
C ALA A 74 0.41 -6.34 -9.63
N TYR A 75 -0.25 -7.43 -9.24
CA TYR A 75 0.30 -8.79 -9.37
C TYR A 75 0.61 -9.16 -10.83
N MET A 76 -0.26 -8.78 -11.76
CA MET A 76 -0.01 -8.98 -13.20
C MET A 76 1.20 -8.16 -13.69
N ALA A 77 1.41 -6.96 -13.15
CA ALA A 77 2.59 -6.15 -13.46
C ALA A 77 3.88 -6.81 -12.98
N GLU A 78 3.89 -7.39 -11.77
CA GLU A 78 5.02 -8.15 -11.23
C GLU A 78 5.36 -9.35 -12.13
N THR A 79 4.33 -10.12 -12.48
CA THR A 79 4.48 -11.33 -13.29
C THR A 79 4.99 -10.98 -14.69
N ALA A 80 4.49 -9.90 -15.30
CA ALA A 80 4.98 -9.43 -16.59
C ALA A 80 6.45 -8.99 -16.53
N ASN A 81 6.86 -8.29 -15.46
CA ASN A 81 8.26 -7.91 -15.26
C ASN A 81 9.17 -9.13 -15.05
N ALA A 82 8.69 -10.16 -14.33
CA ALA A 82 9.45 -11.39 -14.11
C ALA A 82 9.71 -12.19 -15.39
N HIS A 83 8.82 -12.08 -16.39
CA HIS A 83 8.95 -12.73 -17.70
C HIS A 83 9.55 -11.82 -18.79
N ASP A 84 10.15 -10.68 -18.40
CA ASP A 84 10.70 -9.67 -19.31
C ASP A 84 9.66 -9.09 -20.31
N ASP A 85 8.36 -9.22 -20.04
CA ASP A 85 7.28 -8.61 -20.82
C ASP A 85 7.11 -7.13 -20.44
N ARG A 86 7.89 -6.29 -21.11
CA ARG A 86 7.87 -4.83 -20.94
C ARG A 86 6.54 -4.19 -21.29
N ARG A 87 5.77 -4.77 -22.22
CA ARG A 87 4.48 -4.20 -22.63
C ARG A 87 3.45 -4.49 -21.56
N GLY A 88 3.38 -5.74 -21.10
CA GLY A 88 2.54 -6.15 -19.98
C GLY A 88 2.83 -5.32 -18.74
N PHE A 89 4.10 -5.23 -18.32
CA PHE A 89 4.51 -4.43 -17.15
C PHE A 89 3.95 -3.00 -17.22
N LYS A 90 4.20 -2.29 -18.33
CA LYS A 90 3.71 -0.90 -18.49
C LYS A 90 2.18 -0.80 -18.41
N ILE A 91 1.46 -1.67 -19.09
CA ILE A 91 -0.01 -1.62 -19.15
C ILE A 91 -0.59 -1.88 -17.75
N TYR A 92 -0.13 -2.94 -17.09
CA TYR A 92 -0.64 -3.32 -15.78
C TYR A 92 -0.29 -2.29 -14.70
N THR A 93 0.94 -1.77 -14.68
CA THR A 93 1.31 -0.71 -13.72
C THR A 93 0.49 0.57 -13.95
N ILE A 94 0.24 0.97 -15.21
CA ILE A 94 -0.63 2.12 -15.50
C ILE A 94 -2.06 1.84 -15.01
N ALA A 95 -2.58 0.63 -15.25
CA ALA A 95 -3.91 0.25 -14.77
C ALA A 95 -3.99 0.34 -13.23
N THR A 96 -2.98 -0.15 -12.51
CA THR A 96 -2.89 -0.04 -11.04
C THR A 96 -2.91 1.42 -10.59
N ILE A 97 -2.10 2.28 -11.21
CA ILE A 97 -2.05 3.71 -10.88
C ILE A 97 -3.40 4.39 -11.10
N LEU A 98 -4.08 4.10 -12.21
CA LEU A 98 -5.40 4.66 -12.52
C LEU A 98 -6.45 4.22 -11.49
N LEU A 99 -6.47 2.94 -11.13
CA LEU A 99 -7.39 2.41 -10.13
C LEU A 99 -7.11 2.99 -8.73
N GLY A 100 -5.84 3.09 -8.32
CA GLY A 100 -5.47 3.72 -7.05
C GLY A 100 -5.76 5.22 -7.02
N THR A 101 -5.63 5.92 -8.14
CA THR A 101 -6.01 7.34 -8.25
C THR A 101 -7.54 7.50 -8.17
N LEU A 102 -8.30 6.61 -8.81
CA LEU A 102 -9.76 6.58 -8.71
C LEU A 102 -10.20 6.34 -7.26
N PHE A 103 -9.53 5.43 -6.55
CA PHE A 103 -9.76 5.20 -5.13
C PHE A 103 -9.54 6.46 -4.29
N LEU A 104 -8.41 7.17 -4.47
CA LEU A 104 -8.16 8.44 -3.77
C LEU A 104 -9.24 9.50 -4.08
N GLY A 105 -9.72 9.55 -5.32
CA GLY A 105 -10.82 10.43 -5.71
C GLY A 105 -12.12 10.09 -4.96
N GLY A 106 -12.43 8.81 -4.79
CA GLY A 106 -13.59 8.39 -4.01
C GLY A 106 -13.44 8.64 -2.50
N VAL A 107 -12.24 8.44 -1.94
CA VAL A 107 -11.95 8.82 -0.54
C VAL A 107 -12.12 10.33 -0.33
N ALA A 108 -11.76 11.15 -1.33
CA ALA A 108 -11.97 12.59 -1.25
C ALA A 108 -13.47 12.96 -1.23
N LEU A 109 -14.31 12.27 -2.01
CA LEU A 109 -15.78 12.45 -1.94
C LEU A 109 -16.32 12.04 -0.57
N GLU A 110 -15.88 10.89 -0.08
CA GLU A 110 -16.27 10.38 1.23
C GLU A 110 -15.86 11.33 2.37
N TRP A 111 -14.70 11.97 2.27
CA TRP A 111 -14.27 13.01 3.20
C TRP A 111 -15.21 14.22 3.22
N THR A 112 -15.74 14.62 2.05
CA THR A 112 -16.70 15.73 2.01
C THR A 112 -18.01 15.39 2.71
N GLU A 113 -18.53 14.17 2.53
CA GLU A 113 -19.72 13.68 3.26
C GLU A 113 -19.41 13.55 4.76
N ALA A 114 -18.26 12.98 5.12
CA ALA A 114 -17.82 12.80 6.50
C ALA A 114 -17.68 14.12 7.26
N LEU A 115 -17.23 15.19 6.60
CA LEU A 115 -17.10 16.52 7.22
C LEU A 115 -18.46 17.13 7.59
N GLU A 116 -19.51 16.77 6.85
CA GLU A 116 -20.88 17.24 7.10
C GLU A 116 -21.54 16.45 8.24
N TYR A 117 -21.45 15.12 8.21
CA TYR A 117 -22.18 14.26 9.16
C TYR A 117 -21.42 13.98 10.47
N PHE A 118 -20.10 13.81 10.41
CA PHE A 118 -19.28 13.44 11.57
C PHE A 118 -17.92 14.18 11.53
N PRO A 119 -17.92 15.51 11.72
CA PRO A 119 -16.70 16.30 11.64
C PRO A 119 -15.65 15.86 12.68
N PRO A 120 -14.36 16.20 12.48
CA PRO A 120 -13.26 15.83 13.37
C PRO A 120 -13.41 16.27 14.83
N GLY A 121 -14.39 17.12 15.16
CA GLY A 121 -14.72 17.48 16.55
C GLY A 121 -15.50 16.39 17.31
N THR A 122 -16.01 15.39 16.62
CA THR A 122 -16.69 14.23 17.22
C THR A 122 -15.68 13.10 17.50
N ILE A 123 -15.99 12.24 18.47
CA ILE A 123 -15.14 11.10 18.85
C ILE A 123 -14.97 10.15 17.65
N TYR A 124 -16.07 9.81 16.98
CA TYR A 124 -16.03 8.96 15.78
C TYR A 124 -15.29 9.63 14.62
N GLY A 125 -15.60 10.91 14.33
CA GLY A 125 -14.95 11.65 13.26
C GLY A 125 -13.44 11.71 13.42
N THR A 126 -12.94 11.95 14.65
CA THR A 126 -11.50 11.95 14.92
C THR A 126 -10.85 10.62 14.53
N ALA A 127 -11.44 9.49 14.93
CA ALA A 127 -10.94 8.15 14.59
C ALA A 127 -11.02 7.88 13.08
N PHE A 128 -12.15 8.22 12.45
CA PHE A 128 -12.38 8.07 11.01
C PHE A 128 -11.34 8.82 10.18
N PHE A 129 -11.21 10.14 10.38
CA PHE A 129 -10.29 10.98 9.62
C PHE A 129 -8.83 10.58 9.86
N SER A 130 -8.49 10.12 11.08
CA SER A 130 -7.15 9.64 11.38
C SER A 130 -6.82 8.34 10.64
N LEU A 131 -7.71 7.34 10.68
CA LEU A 131 -7.50 6.04 10.02
C LEU A 131 -7.52 6.16 8.51
N VAL A 132 -8.56 6.79 7.95
CA VAL A 132 -8.71 6.97 6.51
C VAL A 132 -7.63 7.90 5.97
N GLY A 133 -7.27 8.96 6.71
CA GLY A 133 -6.19 9.88 6.32
C GLY A 133 -4.82 9.23 6.34
N LEU A 134 -4.51 8.44 7.37
CA LEU A 134 -3.26 7.67 7.43
C LEU A 134 -3.18 6.69 6.26
N HIS A 135 -4.28 6.00 5.94
CA HIS A 135 -4.32 5.10 4.81
C HIS A 135 -4.19 5.83 3.47
N ALA A 136 -4.89 6.95 3.27
CA ALA A 136 -4.80 7.76 2.07
C ALA A 136 -3.36 8.27 1.83
N PHE A 137 -2.65 8.63 2.90
CA PHE A 137 -1.23 8.97 2.82
C PHE A 137 -0.39 7.80 2.29
N HIS A 138 -0.63 6.59 2.78
CA HIS A 138 0.06 5.38 2.32
C HIS A 138 -0.26 5.02 0.85
N VAL A 139 -1.52 5.18 0.44
CA VAL A 139 -1.91 5.00 -0.96
C VAL A 139 -1.20 6.02 -1.85
N LEU A 140 -1.12 7.27 -1.43
CA LEU A 140 -0.40 8.32 -2.17
C LEU A 140 1.09 7.99 -2.31
N THR A 141 1.78 7.59 -1.24
CA THR A 141 3.19 7.17 -1.30
C THR A 141 3.37 5.93 -2.17
N GLY A 142 2.41 5.00 -2.16
CA GLY A 142 2.37 3.85 -3.06
C GLY A 142 2.23 4.23 -4.52
N LEU A 143 1.37 5.20 -4.84
CA LEU A 143 1.20 5.70 -6.21
C LEU A 143 2.47 6.36 -6.71
N ILE A 144 3.15 7.14 -5.85
CA ILE A 144 4.45 7.73 -6.17
C ILE A 144 5.48 6.62 -6.45
N ALA A 145 5.55 5.58 -5.62
CA ALA A 145 6.45 4.45 -5.84
C ALA A 145 6.15 3.70 -7.15
N LEU A 146 4.86 3.46 -7.47
CA LEU A 146 4.42 2.87 -8.73
C LEU A 146 4.81 3.73 -9.94
N LEU A 147 4.66 5.05 -9.84
CA LEU A 147 5.10 5.99 -10.87
C LEU A 147 6.62 5.91 -11.08
N VAL A 148 7.40 5.89 -9.99
CA VAL A 148 8.87 5.77 -10.05
C VAL A 148 9.28 4.49 -10.77
N ILE A 149 8.71 3.33 -10.42
CA ILE A 149 9.07 2.07 -11.11
C ILE A 149 8.59 2.05 -12.56
N LEU A 150 7.47 2.72 -12.88
CA LEU A 150 6.98 2.84 -14.26
C LEU A 150 7.95 3.67 -15.12
N PHE A 151 8.44 4.80 -14.60
CA PHE A 151 9.40 5.65 -15.32
C PHE A 151 10.76 4.96 -15.47
N LEU A 152 11.29 4.39 -14.39
CA LEU A 152 12.57 3.67 -14.42
C LEU A 152 12.50 2.38 -15.27
N GLY A 153 11.37 1.68 -15.26
CA GLY A 153 11.15 0.47 -16.05
C GLY A 153 11.00 0.74 -17.55
N LYS A 154 10.53 1.93 -17.95
CA LYS A 154 10.46 2.34 -19.37
C LYS A 154 11.85 2.43 -20.02
N GLU A 155 12.88 2.77 -19.27
CA GLU A 155 14.27 2.81 -19.73
C GLU A 155 14.90 1.42 -19.85
N GLY A 156 14.16 0.34 -19.53
CA GLY A 156 14.66 -1.03 -19.57
C GLY A 156 15.63 -1.34 -18.42
N ARG A 157 15.59 -0.55 -17.34
CA ARG A 157 16.43 -0.75 -16.14
C ARG A 157 16.04 -1.96 -15.31
N PHE A 158 14.82 -2.47 -15.49
CA PHE A 158 14.31 -3.65 -14.80
C PHE A 158 14.07 -4.79 -15.79
N GLY A 159 14.30 -6.01 -15.32
CA GLY A 159 14.10 -7.27 -16.03
C GLY A 159 14.34 -8.44 -15.08
N SER A 160 14.32 -9.67 -15.61
CA SER A 160 14.43 -10.91 -14.82
C SER A 160 15.66 -11.00 -13.90
N LYS A 161 16.73 -10.26 -14.21
CA LYS A 161 17.97 -10.24 -13.42
C LYS A 161 17.96 -9.28 -12.22
N ASP A 162 17.08 -8.27 -12.22
CA ASP A 162 17.00 -7.26 -11.15
C ASP A 162 15.53 -6.84 -10.92
N SER A 163 14.72 -7.82 -10.51
CA SER A 163 13.27 -7.64 -10.29
C SER A 163 12.93 -7.10 -8.90
N TRP A 164 13.91 -7.01 -7.99
CA TRP A 164 13.67 -6.68 -6.59
C TRP A 164 12.97 -5.32 -6.37
N PRO A 165 13.33 -4.22 -7.08
CA PRO A 165 12.65 -2.94 -6.89
C PRO A 165 11.16 -3.01 -7.23
N VAL A 166 10.79 -3.75 -8.27
CA VAL A 166 9.40 -3.95 -8.70
C VAL A 166 8.66 -4.83 -7.69
N GLU A 167 9.26 -5.95 -7.28
CA GLU A 167 8.73 -6.86 -6.25
C GLU A 167 8.46 -6.11 -4.93
N GLY A 168 9.40 -5.26 -4.49
CA GLY A 168 9.27 -4.50 -3.25
C GLY A 168 8.12 -3.49 -3.28
N VAL A 169 7.99 -2.73 -4.38
CA VAL A 169 6.91 -1.74 -4.53
C VAL A 169 5.54 -2.42 -4.64
N ILE A 170 5.44 -3.54 -5.36
CA ILE A 170 4.18 -4.27 -5.50
C ILE A 170 3.77 -4.92 -4.18
N LYS A 171 4.72 -5.48 -3.42
CA LYS A 171 4.47 -5.95 -2.04
C LYS A 171 3.99 -4.84 -1.12
N TYR A 172 4.57 -3.64 -1.23
CA TYR A 172 4.09 -2.48 -0.47
C TYR A 172 2.65 -2.11 -0.88
N TRP A 173 2.34 -2.10 -2.17
CA TRP A 173 0.98 -1.85 -2.65
C TRP A 173 -0.03 -2.87 -2.08
N HIS A 174 0.29 -4.16 -2.14
CA HIS A 174 -0.55 -5.22 -1.54
C HIS A 174 -0.72 -5.06 -0.02
N PHE A 175 0.32 -4.61 0.68
CA PHE A 175 0.22 -4.32 2.12
C PHE A 175 -0.77 -3.18 2.40
N VAL A 176 -0.68 -2.11 1.60
CA VAL A 176 -1.63 -0.99 1.69
C VAL A 176 -3.05 -1.48 1.40
N ASP A 177 -3.24 -2.33 0.39
CA ASP A 177 -4.54 -2.93 0.09
C ASP A 177 -5.09 -3.77 1.24
N LEU A 178 -4.24 -4.60 1.86
CA LEU A 178 -4.61 -5.40 3.02
C LEU A 178 -5.02 -4.52 4.21
N ALA A 179 -4.33 -3.40 4.44
CA ALA A 179 -4.70 -2.45 5.48
C ALA A 179 -6.13 -1.90 5.23
N TRP A 180 -6.49 -1.56 3.99
CA TRP A 180 -7.84 -1.11 3.67
C TRP A 180 -8.90 -2.18 3.95
N VAL A 181 -8.62 -3.43 3.59
CA VAL A 181 -9.52 -4.56 3.85
C VAL A 181 -9.81 -4.76 5.35
N ILE A 182 -8.92 -4.29 6.23
CA ILE A 182 -9.13 -4.31 7.69
C ILE A 182 -9.83 -3.03 8.17
N ILE A 183 -9.47 -1.87 7.59
CA ILE A 183 -10.05 -0.57 7.94
C ILE A 183 -11.54 -0.51 7.58
N TYR A 184 -11.92 -1.00 6.40
CA TYR A 184 -13.30 -0.97 5.92
C TYR A 184 -14.29 -1.67 6.89
N PRO A 185 -14.10 -2.93 7.30
CA PRO A 185 -14.99 -3.53 8.31
C PRO A 185 -14.97 -2.78 9.64
N THR A 186 -13.80 -2.29 10.06
CA THR A 186 -13.60 -1.58 11.33
C THR A 186 -14.34 -0.25 11.43
N LEU A 187 -14.59 0.42 10.30
CA LEU A 187 -15.27 1.71 10.27
C LEU A 187 -16.75 1.60 9.84
N TYR A 188 -17.06 0.69 8.92
CA TYR A 188 -18.38 0.64 8.26
C TYR A 188 -19.27 -0.50 8.74
N LEU A 189 -18.71 -1.58 9.28
CA LEU A 189 -19.47 -2.76 9.71
C LEU A 189 -19.52 -2.93 11.23
N PHE A 190 -18.45 -2.53 11.91
CA PHE A 190 -18.28 -2.63 13.35
C PHE A 190 -17.96 -1.28 13.93
#